data_AF-A0A354LZ84-F1
#
_entry.id   AF-A0A354LZ84-F1
#
_cell.length_a   1.000
_cell.length_b   1.000
_cell.length_c   1.000
_cell.angle_alpha   90.00
_cell.angle_beta   90.00
_cell.angle_gamma   90.00
#
_symmetry.space_group_name_H-M   'P 1'
#
loop_
_entity.id
_entity.type
_entity.pdbx_description
1 polymer ?
#
loop_
_entity_poly.entity_id
_entity_poly.type
_entity_poly.pdbx_seq_one_letter_code
_entity_poly.pdbx_strand_id
1 'polypeptide(L)' 'MGKEIERKFLVHGVKYRKYSSKIYYKQGYLSVDKERTVRIRIAG' A
#
# COMPACT_ATOMS: atom_id res chain seq x y z
N MET A 1 15.02 -13.68 11.52
CA MET A 1 14.86 -12.68 10.44
C MET A 1 14.46 -11.36 11.10
N GLY A 2 15.28 -10.31 10.98
CA GLY A 2 15.03 -9.03 11.66
C GLY A 2 13.92 -8.22 10.97
N LYS A 3 13.18 -7.41 11.74
CA LYS A 3 12.25 -6.43 11.16
C LYS A 3 13.07 -5.26 10.61
N GLU A 4 12.78 -4.84 9.39
CA GLU A 4 13.38 -3.65 8.82
C GLU A 4 12.93 -2.39 9.58
N ILE A 5 13.80 -1.38 9.62
CA ILE A 5 13.47 -0.06 10.17
C ILE A 5 13.01 0.83 9.00
N GLU A 6 11.77 1.31 9.05
CA GLU A 6 11.18 2.19 8.03
C GLU A 6 10.62 3.50 8.62
N ARG A 7 10.55 4.56 7.81
CA ARG A 7 9.89 5.85 8.14
C ARG A 7 8.97 6.27 6.99
N LYS A 8 7.82 6.85 7.31
CA LYS A 8 6.82 7.33 6.33
C LYS A 8 6.71 8.86 6.41
N PHE A 9 6.57 9.50 5.26
CA PHE A 9 6.48 10.96 5.14
C PHE A 9 5.33 11.35 4.21
N LEU A 10 4.76 12.53 4.41
CA LEU A 10 3.84 13.12 3.45
C LEU A 10 4.61 13.53 2.19
N VAL A 11 4.07 13.20 1.02
CA VAL A 11 4.68 13.54 -0.27
C VAL A 11 3.94 14.74 -0.86
N HIS A 12 4.68 15.82 -1.14
CA HIS A 12 4.14 16.99 -1.83
C HIS A 12 4.54 16.99 -3.30
N GLY A 13 3.54 17.10 -4.19
CA GLY A 13 3.73 17.12 -5.64
C GLY A 13 3.89 15.73 -6.28
N VAL A 14 4.16 15.72 -7.58
CA VAL A 14 4.16 14.50 -8.43
C VAL A 14 5.52 14.16 -9.04
N LYS A 15 6.59 14.90 -8.70
CA LYS A 15 7.94 14.73 -9.31
C LYS A 15 8.47 13.30 -9.16
N TYR A 16 8.18 12.64 -8.04
CA TYR A 16 8.61 11.26 -7.76
C TYR A 16 8.15 10.27 -8.84
N ARG A 17 7.01 10.52 -9.50
CA ARG A 17 6.44 9.64 -10.52
C ARG A 17 7.33 9.48 -11.74
N LYS A 18 8.17 10.49 -12.06
CA LYS A 18 9.11 10.43 -13.19
C LYS A 18 10.24 9.41 -12.97
N TYR A 19 10.55 9.10 -11.71
CA TYR A 19 11.67 8.25 -11.33
C TYR A 19 11.23 6.87 -10.82
N SER A 20 9.97 6.51 -11.03
CA SER A 20 9.38 5.28 -10.50
C SER A 20 8.60 4.53 -11.57
N SER A 21 8.72 3.20 -11.59
CA SER A 21 7.77 2.34 -12.30
C SER A 21 6.45 2.30 -11.55
N LYS A 22 5.36 2.59 -12.26
CA LYS A 22 4.02 2.55 -11.69
C LYS A 22 3.50 1.12 -11.69
N ILE A 23 3.12 0.61 -10.52
CA ILE A 23 2.34 -0.63 -10.37
C ILE A 23 1.03 -0.24 -9.71
N TYR A 24 -0.09 -0.72 -10.22
CA TYR A 24 -1.39 -0.45 -9.61
C TYR A 24 -1.68 -1.51 -8.57
N TYR A 25 -1.95 -1.04 -7.35
CA TYR A 25 -2.47 -1.89 -6.29
C TYR A 25 -3.92 -1.51 -6.04
N LYS A 26 -4.83 -2.48 -6.24
CA LYS A 26 -6.22 -2.36 -5.80
C LYS A 26 -6.40 -3.31 -4.63
N GLN A 27 -6.78 -2.76 -3.49
CA GLN A 27 -6.94 -3.52 -2.26
C GLN A 27 -8.11 -2.99 -1.45
N GLY A 28 -8.76 -3.87 -0.71
CA GLY A 28 -9.88 -3.52 0.15
C GLY A 28 -10.19 -4.64 1.13
N TYR A 29 -10.97 -4.30 2.15
CA TYR A 29 -11.54 -5.28 3.07
C TYR A 29 -13.00 -5.50 2.70
N LEU A 30 -13.42 -6.76 2.65
CA LEU A 30 -14.82 -7.10 2.38
C LEU A 30 -15.71 -6.84 3.62
N SER A 31 -15.11 -6.93 4.79
CA SER A 31 -15.78 -6.74 6.09
C SER A 31 -15.12 -5.60 6.85
N VAL A 32 -15.92 -4.81 7.55
CA VAL A 32 -15.46 -3.77 8.48
C VAL A 32 -15.24 -4.32 9.89
N ASP A 33 -15.74 -5.53 10.16
CA ASP A 33 -15.55 -6.22 11.43
C ASP A 33 -14.09 -6.67 11.56
N LYS A 34 -13.44 -6.20 12.62
CA LYS A 34 -12.04 -6.50 12.94
C LYS A 34 -11.82 -7.98 13.24
N GLU A 35 -12.81 -8.66 13.81
CA GLU A 35 -12.72 -10.08 14.15
C GLU A 35 -12.90 -10.99 12.91
N ARG A 36 -13.50 -10.45 11.84
CA ARG A 36 -13.80 -11.19 10.60
C ARG A 36 -13.17 -10.48 9.42
N THR A 37 -11.85 -10.55 9.36
CA THR A 37 -11.06 -9.83 8.37
C THR A 37 -10.89 -10.65 7.09
N VAL A 38 -11.46 -10.17 5.98
CA VAL A 38 -11.17 -10.66 4.62
C VAL A 38 -10.60 -9.51 3.80
N ARG A 39 -9.34 -9.62 3.38
CA ARG A 39 -8.64 -8.62 2.55
C ARG A 39 -8.47 -9.13 1.13
N ILE A 40 -8.97 -8.37 0.17
CA ILE A 40 -8.79 -8.63 -1.26
C ILE A 40 -7.62 -7.78 -1.75
N ARG A 41 -6.73 -8.36 -2.56
CA ARG A 41 -5.61 -7.67 -3.20
C ARG A 41 -5.49 -8.12 -4.65
N ILE A 42 -5.50 -7.14 -5.56
CA ILE A 42 -5.16 -7.32 -6.97
C ILE A 42 -3.87 -6.53 -7.22
N ALA A 43 -2.83 -7.21 -7.66
CA ALA A 43 -1.54 -6.63 -8.01
C ALA A 43 -1.31 -6.79 -9.51
N GLY A 44 -0.93 -5.70 -10.19
CA GLY A 44 -0.66 -5.64 -11.63
C GLY A 44 -0.21 -4.25 -12.07
#